data_AF-F6D7E4-F1
#
_entry.id   AF-F6D7E4-F1
#
_cell.length_a   1.000
_cell.length_b   1.000
_cell.length_c   1.000
_cell.angle_alpha   90.00
_cell.angle_beta   90.00
_cell.angle_gamma   90.00
#
_symmetry.space_group_name_H-M   'P 1'
#
loop_
_entity.id
_entity.type
_entity.pdbx_description
1 polymer ?
#
loop_
_entity_poly.entity_id
_entity_poly.type
_entity_poly.pdbx_seq_one_letter_code
_entity_poly.pdbx_strand_id
1 'polypeptide(L)'
;MEDEKERIQVLKKFKVYRKSLKNSEAELLEKLQNFQKDINTGEKSFKEFEEDKNHLKPLNHDDAGEVYIISRIKIARAIPQVLDRHIIMLEEDEDLDRIMVSFEYQVYRVKKDIYGNMGDWEVLLNFIPEDKRFQIQKDPKGPVDFILKDLIWLREYEKVLEDIGFSGGSLVTPDQDHDKF
;
A
#
# COMPACT_ATOMS: atom_id res chain seq x y z
N MET A 1 6.24 -25.92 20.61
CA MET A 1 7.47 -25.20 21.03
C MET A 1 8.05 -24.37 19.89
N GLU A 2 8.24 -24.92 18.68
CA GLU A 2 8.74 -24.13 17.53
C GLU A 2 7.70 -23.11 17.05
N ASP A 3 6.44 -23.53 16.93
CA ASP A 3 5.32 -22.69 16.48
C ASP A 3 5.06 -21.49 17.41
N GLU A 4 5.05 -21.73 18.73
CA GLU A 4 4.95 -20.65 19.74
C GLU A 4 6.12 -19.64 19.65
N LYS A 5 7.33 -20.13 19.39
CA LYS A 5 8.52 -19.27 19.22
C LYS A 5 8.41 -18.45 17.94
N GLU A 6 7.86 -19.01 16.87
CA GLU A 6 7.60 -18.30 15.62
C GLU A 6 6.52 -17.24 15.78
N ARG A 7 5.40 -17.58 16.43
CA ARG A 7 4.31 -16.66 16.79
C ARG A 7 4.85 -15.45 17.55
N ILE A 8 5.66 -15.65 18.59
CA ILE A 8 6.28 -14.57 19.37
C ILE A 8 7.15 -13.66 18.48
N GLN A 9 7.90 -14.23 17.53
CA GLN A 9 8.72 -13.46 16.60
C GLN A 9 7.87 -12.63 15.63
N VAL A 10 6.81 -13.21 15.07
CA VAL A 10 5.87 -12.50 14.18
C VAL A 10 5.19 -11.38 14.93
N LEU A 11 4.69 -11.63 16.15
CA LEU A 11 4.08 -10.63 17.01
C LEU A 11 5.02 -9.43 17.26
N LYS A 12 6.29 -9.71 17.58
CA LYS A 12 7.32 -8.67 17.75
C LYS A 12 7.54 -7.88 16.47
N LYS A 13 7.65 -8.54 15.32
CA LYS A 13 7.80 -7.88 14.00
C LYS A 13 6.61 -6.97 13.69
N PHE A 14 5.39 -7.44 13.91
CA PHE A 14 4.17 -6.67 13.67
C PHE A 14 4.09 -5.43 14.58
N LYS A 15 4.38 -5.58 15.87
CA LYS A 15 4.42 -4.44 16.83
C LYS A 15 5.47 -3.40 16.44
N VAL A 16 6.67 -3.83 16.04
CA VAL A 16 7.74 -2.94 15.58
C VAL A 16 7.33 -2.22 14.29
N TYR A 17 6.81 -2.95 13.31
CA TYR A 17 6.40 -2.38 12.03
C TYR A 17 5.27 -1.38 12.18
N ARG A 18 4.25 -1.70 13.00
CA ARG A 18 3.16 -0.80 13.35
C ARG A 18 3.67 0.51 13.94
N LYS A 19 4.60 0.45 14.91
CA LYS A 19 5.20 1.64 15.53
C LYS A 19 5.96 2.46 14.49
N SER A 20 6.74 1.82 13.63
CA SER A 20 7.48 2.50 12.55
C SER A 20 6.55 3.24 11.60
N LEU A 21 5.44 2.64 11.19
CA LEU A 21 4.45 3.28 10.31
C LEU A 21 3.84 4.52 10.95
N LYS A 22 3.38 4.40 12.20
CA LYS A 22 2.80 5.54 12.95
C LYS A 22 3.79 6.70 13.10
N ASN A 23 5.06 6.39 13.35
CA ASN A 23 6.10 7.40 13.46
C ASN A 23 6.41 8.06 12.11
N SER A 24 6.41 7.28 11.02
CA SER A 24 6.76 7.78 9.69
C SER A 24 5.73 8.75 9.11
N GLU A 25 4.47 8.69 9.53
CA GLU A 25 3.41 9.54 8.98
C GLU A 25 3.72 11.03 9.16
N ALA A 26 4.15 11.44 10.35
CA ALA A 26 4.47 12.83 10.65
C ALA A 26 5.63 13.35 9.78
N GLU A 27 6.70 12.57 9.66
CA GLU A 27 7.85 12.91 8.82
C GLU A 27 7.47 13.00 7.33
N LEU A 28 6.58 12.13 6.86
CA LEU A 28 6.11 12.13 5.48
C LEU A 28 5.21 13.33 5.19
N LEU A 29 4.35 13.72 6.14
CA LEU A 29 3.52 14.92 6.02
C LEU A 29 4.38 16.19 5.95
N GLU A 30 5.43 16.28 6.78
CA GLU A 30 6.38 17.39 6.73
C GLU A 30 7.12 17.44 5.38
N LYS A 31 7.58 16.28 4.87
CA LYS A 31 8.19 16.19 3.55
C LYS A 31 7.25 16.65 2.44
N LEU A 32 5.98 16.23 2.49
CA LEU A 32 4.97 16.64 1.51
C LEU A 32 4.76 18.17 1.54
N GLN A 33 4.67 18.75 2.74
CA GLN A 33 4.53 20.20 2.90
C GLN A 33 5.72 20.96 2.31
N ASN A 34 6.94 20.51 2.57
CA ASN A 34 8.14 21.15 2.03
C ASN A 34 8.19 21.01 0.50
N PHE A 35 7.88 19.82 -0.01
CA PHE A 35 7.81 19.57 -1.45
C PHE A 35 6.83 20.51 -2.17
N GLN A 36 5.64 20.72 -1.60
CA GLN A 36 4.62 21.58 -2.19
C GLN A 36 4.92 23.08 -2.04
N LYS A 37 5.67 23.49 -1.00
CA LYS A 37 6.16 24.88 -0.85
C LYS A 37 7.20 25.23 -1.91
N ASP A 38 8.08 24.28 -2.25
CA ASP A 38 9.12 24.50 -3.26
C ASP A 38 8.53 24.63 -4.68
N ILE A 39 7.38 24.00 -4.94
CA ILE A 39 6.64 24.10 -6.21
C ILE A 39 5.82 25.40 -6.31
N ASN A 40 5.23 25.85 -5.19
CA ASN A 40 4.41 27.05 -5.14
C ASN A 40 5.21 28.27 -4.69
N THR A 41 5.74 29.04 -5.64
CA THR A 41 6.13 30.45 -5.42
C THR A 41 4.93 31.39 -5.18
N GLY A 42 3.71 30.86 -5.07
CA GLY A 42 2.48 31.61 -4.81
C GLY A 42 1.70 31.02 -3.63
N GLU A 43 1.27 31.89 -2.72
CA GLU A 43 0.47 31.63 -1.53
C GLU A 43 -0.74 30.71 -1.79
N LYS A 44 -0.58 29.40 -1.61
CA LYS A 44 -1.69 28.55 -1.15
C LYS A 44 -1.48 28.26 0.33
N SER A 45 -2.37 28.83 1.12
CA SER A 45 -2.22 28.95 2.56
C SER A 45 -2.31 27.59 3.26
N PHE A 46 -1.53 27.46 4.33
CA PHE A 46 -1.46 26.37 5.29
C PHE A 46 -2.82 25.73 5.69
N LYS A 47 -3.93 26.46 5.58
CA LYS A 47 -5.28 25.99 5.96
C LYS A 47 -5.88 24.94 5.01
N GLU A 48 -5.66 25.04 3.70
CA GLU A 48 -6.20 24.06 2.73
C GLU A 48 -5.56 22.66 2.92
N PHE A 49 -4.28 22.62 3.28
CA PHE A 49 -3.57 21.38 3.56
C PHE A 49 -4.09 20.69 4.83
N GLU A 50 -4.44 21.45 5.88
CA GLU A 50 -4.95 20.87 7.13
C GLU A 50 -6.36 20.32 7.01
N GLU A 51 -7.24 20.99 6.26
CA GLU A 51 -8.62 20.56 6.02
C GLU A 51 -8.67 19.31 5.11
N ASP A 52 -7.72 19.15 4.19
CA ASP A 52 -7.68 18.02 3.24
C ASP A 52 -6.69 16.91 3.62
N LYS A 53 -6.16 16.92 4.86
CA LYS A 53 -5.26 15.87 5.36
C LYS A 53 -5.82 14.46 5.15
N ASN A 54 -7.13 14.29 5.09
CA ASN A 54 -7.78 12.99 4.91
C ASN A 54 -7.90 12.55 3.43
N HIS A 55 -7.86 13.46 2.43
CA HIS A 55 -7.99 13.12 1.01
C HIS A 55 -6.80 13.59 0.18
N LEU A 56 -5.59 13.24 0.64
CA LEU A 56 -4.34 13.55 -0.06
C LEU A 56 -4.34 13.04 -1.51
N LYS A 57 -4.23 13.98 -2.45
CA LYS A 57 -4.00 13.75 -3.88
C LYS A 57 -2.78 14.55 -4.33
N PRO A 58 -1.95 14.00 -5.24
CA PRO A 58 -0.83 14.75 -5.79
C PRO A 58 -1.34 15.96 -6.57
N LEU A 59 -0.62 17.08 -6.48
CA LEU A 59 -0.86 18.26 -7.32
C LEU A 59 -0.45 17.97 -8.76
N ASN A 60 0.60 17.16 -8.95
CA ASN A 60 1.01 16.64 -10.25
C ASN A 60 1.10 15.11 -10.22
N HIS A 61 0.24 14.43 -10.99
CA HIS A 61 0.19 12.97 -11.07
C HIS A 61 1.43 12.33 -11.74
N ASP A 62 2.22 13.13 -12.48
CA ASP A 62 3.46 12.68 -13.11
C ASP A 62 4.69 12.87 -12.21
N ASP A 63 4.54 13.59 -11.08
CA ASP A 63 5.63 13.80 -10.15
C ASP A 63 5.82 12.58 -9.25
N ALA A 64 6.82 11.77 -9.60
CA ALA A 64 7.18 10.57 -8.87
C ALA A 64 7.43 10.82 -7.37
N GLY A 65 8.00 11.97 -7.02
CA GLY A 65 8.33 12.35 -5.65
C GLY A 65 7.07 12.57 -4.83
N GLU A 66 6.15 13.38 -5.34
CA GLU A 66 4.88 13.68 -4.68
C GLU A 66 4.00 12.43 -4.58
N VAL A 67 3.85 11.71 -5.69
CA VAL A 67 3.07 10.46 -5.77
C VAL A 67 3.59 9.43 -4.77
N TYR A 68 4.91 9.26 -4.67
CA TYR A 68 5.53 8.37 -3.70
C TYR A 68 5.20 8.80 -2.26
N ILE A 69 5.44 10.06 -1.90
CA ILE A 69 5.23 10.55 -0.52
C ILE A 69 3.76 10.35 -0.11
N ILE A 70 2.81 10.74 -0.97
CA ILE A 70 1.38 10.58 -0.72
C ILE A 70 1.00 9.10 -0.54
N SER A 71 1.52 8.22 -1.40
CA SER A 71 1.26 6.77 -1.30
C SER A 71 1.78 6.21 0.01
N ARG A 72 2.98 6.64 0.45
CA ARG A 72 3.55 6.24 1.74
C ARG A 72 2.73 6.74 2.92
N ILE A 73 2.16 7.94 2.87
CA ILE A 73 1.26 8.44 3.92
C ILE A 73 -0.01 7.58 3.98
N LYS A 74 -0.62 7.27 2.83
CA LYS A 74 -1.81 6.40 2.77
C LYS A 74 -1.53 5.01 3.36
N ILE A 75 -0.37 4.42 3.03
CA ILE A 75 0.09 3.16 3.62
C ILE A 75 0.27 3.29 5.14
N ALA A 76 0.94 4.36 5.60
CA ALA A 76 1.19 4.62 7.02
C ALA A 76 -0.09 4.76 7.85
N ARG A 77 -1.19 5.20 7.23
CA ARG A 77 -2.52 5.30 7.86
C ARG A 77 -3.32 4.01 7.84
N ALA A 78 -3.28 3.27 6.73
CA ALA A 78 -4.13 2.10 6.51
C ALA A 78 -3.57 0.82 7.16
N ILE A 79 -2.27 0.55 6.97
CA ILE A 79 -1.65 -0.71 7.42
C ILE A 79 -1.66 -0.90 8.95
N PRO A 80 -1.54 0.13 9.81
CA PRO A 80 -1.64 -0.08 11.26
C PRO A 80 -2.95 -0.75 11.70
N GLN A 81 -4.07 -0.49 11.02
CA GLN A 81 -5.36 -1.11 11.34
C GLN A 81 -5.41 -2.59 10.93
N VAL A 82 -4.69 -2.94 9.86
CA VAL A 82 -4.49 -4.35 9.47
C VAL A 82 -3.63 -5.04 10.52
N LEU A 83 -2.51 -4.42 10.92
CA LEU A 83 -1.62 -4.95 11.94
C LEU A 83 -2.31 -5.14 13.30
N ASP A 84 -3.14 -4.18 13.73
CA ASP A 84 -3.86 -4.27 15.00
C ASP A 84 -4.78 -5.50 15.05
N ARG A 85 -5.50 -5.78 13.97
CA ARG A 85 -6.34 -6.98 13.87
C ARG A 85 -5.53 -8.28 13.92
N HIS A 86 -4.42 -8.36 13.19
CA HIS A 86 -3.61 -9.58 13.15
C HIS A 86 -2.77 -9.78 14.42
N ILE A 87 -2.43 -8.71 15.15
CA ILE A 87 -1.82 -8.80 16.47
C ILE A 87 -2.78 -9.48 17.45
N ILE A 88 -4.07 -9.12 17.43
CA ILE A 88 -5.10 -9.76 18.26
C ILE A 88 -5.22 -11.25 17.92
N MET A 89 -5.34 -11.59 16.63
CA MET A 89 -5.39 -13.00 16.18
C MET A 89 -4.17 -13.81 16.66
N LEU A 90 -2.97 -13.21 16.60
CA LEU A 90 -1.75 -13.86 17.09
C LEU A 90 -1.78 -14.08 18.61
N GLU A 91 -2.35 -13.15 19.37
CA GLU A 91 -2.48 -13.22 20.84
C GLU A 91 -3.59 -14.18 21.29
N GLU A 92 -4.59 -14.45 20.45
CA GLU A 92 -5.70 -15.38 20.68
C GLU A 92 -5.39 -16.84 20.26
N ASP A 93 -4.13 -17.13 19.92
CA ASP A 93 -3.65 -18.45 19.50
C ASP A 93 -4.35 -19.00 18.23
N GLU A 94 -4.78 -18.12 17.32
CA GLU A 94 -5.24 -18.55 16.00
C GLU A 94 -4.09 -19.14 15.17
N ASP A 95 -4.44 -20.00 14.20
CA ASP A 95 -3.50 -20.69 13.30
C ASP A 95 -2.55 -19.72 12.58
N LEU A 96 -1.24 -19.91 12.77
CA LEU A 96 -0.22 -18.96 12.31
C LEU A 96 -0.20 -18.82 10.78
N ASP A 97 -0.26 -19.94 10.05
CA ASP A 97 -0.26 -19.94 8.59
C ASP A 97 -1.45 -19.18 8.03
N ARG A 98 -2.64 -19.41 8.60
CA ARG A 98 -3.86 -18.68 8.23
C ARG A 98 -3.75 -17.18 8.52
N ILE A 99 -3.18 -16.79 9.66
CA ILE A 99 -2.93 -15.38 9.99
C ILE A 99 -2.01 -14.75 8.95
N MET A 100 -0.94 -15.43 8.55
CA MET A 100 0.04 -14.90 7.60
C MET A 100 -0.56 -14.73 6.20
N VAL A 101 -1.33 -15.71 5.71
CA VAL A 101 -2.05 -15.62 4.44
C VAL A 101 -3.09 -14.48 4.48
N SER A 102 -3.85 -14.38 5.56
CA SER A 102 -4.81 -13.28 5.76
C SER A 102 -4.11 -11.91 5.77
N PHE A 103 -2.98 -11.81 6.46
CA PHE A 103 -2.21 -10.57 6.56
C PHE A 103 -1.73 -10.11 5.19
N GLU A 104 -1.12 -11.00 4.41
CA GLU A 104 -0.62 -10.69 3.07
C GLU A 104 -1.75 -10.24 2.16
N TYR A 105 -2.91 -10.91 2.20
CA TYR A 105 -4.08 -10.53 1.41
C TYR A 105 -4.64 -9.15 1.80
N GLN A 106 -4.68 -8.82 3.11
CA GLN A 106 -5.12 -7.49 3.54
C GLN A 106 -4.12 -6.39 3.16
N VAL A 107 -2.81 -6.69 3.18
CA VAL A 107 -1.78 -5.77 2.66
C VAL A 107 -1.97 -5.57 1.16
N TYR A 108 -2.24 -6.63 0.40
CA TYR A 108 -2.59 -6.55 -1.02
C TYR A 108 -3.75 -5.61 -1.26
N ARG A 109 -4.88 -5.78 -0.56
CA ARG A 109 -6.06 -4.93 -0.72
C ARG A 109 -5.77 -3.46 -0.44
N VAL A 110 -5.02 -3.16 0.62
CA VAL A 110 -4.62 -1.79 0.95
C VAL A 110 -3.75 -1.19 -0.16
N LYS A 111 -2.74 -1.93 -0.62
CA LYS A 111 -1.87 -1.46 -1.71
C LYS A 111 -2.64 -1.30 -3.01
N LYS A 112 -3.55 -2.22 -3.36
CA LYS A 112 -4.35 -2.14 -4.58
C LYS A 112 -5.28 -0.93 -4.57
N ASP A 113 -5.86 -0.58 -3.44
CA ASP A 113 -6.66 0.65 -3.29
C ASP A 113 -5.80 1.92 -3.50
N ILE A 114 -4.59 1.94 -2.95
CA ILE A 114 -3.69 3.09 -3.02
C ILE A 114 -3.08 3.27 -4.42
N TYR A 115 -2.63 2.17 -5.03
CA TYR A 115 -1.87 2.16 -6.28
C TYR A 115 -2.73 1.86 -7.52
N GLY A 116 -3.95 1.33 -7.36
CA GLY A 116 -4.77 0.84 -8.48
C GLY A 116 -5.24 1.90 -9.47
N ASN A 117 -5.13 3.19 -9.11
CA ASN A 117 -5.40 4.31 -10.02
C ASN A 117 -4.15 4.86 -10.69
N MET A 118 -2.99 4.20 -10.57
CA MET A 118 -1.73 4.59 -11.19
C MET A 118 -1.51 3.89 -12.54
N GLY A 119 -2.52 3.91 -13.41
CA GLY A 119 -2.50 3.19 -14.68
C GLY A 119 -1.27 3.50 -15.55
N ASP A 120 -0.86 4.76 -15.62
CA ASP A 120 0.33 5.17 -16.39
C ASP A 120 1.62 4.53 -15.83
N TRP A 121 1.71 4.37 -14.52
CA TRP A 121 2.83 3.68 -13.86
C TRP A 121 2.77 2.16 -14.04
N GLU A 122 1.57 1.57 -14.04
CA GLU A 122 1.38 0.15 -14.34
C GLU A 122 1.79 -0.20 -15.79
N VAL A 123 1.57 0.72 -16.73
CA VAL A 123 2.02 0.57 -18.12
C VAL A 123 3.53 0.50 -18.20
N LEU A 124 4.27 1.29 -17.40
CA LEU A 124 5.74 1.26 -17.38
C LEU A 124 6.28 -0.14 -17.09
N LEU A 125 5.58 -0.92 -16.25
CA LEU A 125 6.00 -2.28 -15.96
C LEU A 125 6.16 -3.12 -17.22
N ASN A 126 5.38 -2.91 -18.29
CA ASN A 126 5.48 -3.70 -19.52
C ASN A 126 6.76 -3.43 -20.33
N PHE A 127 7.48 -2.35 -20.01
CA PHE A 127 8.67 -1.91 -20.72
C PHE A 127 9.96 -2.07 -19.90
N ILE A 128 9.86 -2.47 -18.62
CA ILE A 128 11.04 -2.66 -17.77
C ILE A 128 11.64 -4.06 -18.04
N PRO A 129 12.92 -4.12 -18.48
CA PRO A 129 13.65 -5.36 -18.64
C PRO A 129 13.79 -6.14 -17.32
N GLU A 130 13.92 -7.46 -17.39
CA GLU A 130 13.96 -8.35 -16.22
C GLU A 130 15.12 -8.03 -15.26
N ASP A 131 16.30 -7.71 -15.80
CA ASP A 131 17.47 -7.29 -15.02
C ASP A 131 17.18 -6.00 -14.23
N LYS A 132 16.45 -5.06 -14.83
CA LYS A 132 16.06 -3.82 -14.15
C LYS A 132 14.97 -4.06 -13.11
N ARG A 133 14.02 -4.97 -13.34
CA ARG A 133 13.02 -5.38 -12.32
C ARG A 133 13.71 -5.97 -11.09
N PHE A 134 14.65 -6.88 -11.31
CA PHE A 134 15.44 -7.47 -10.23
C PHE A 134 16.20 -6.42 -9.42
N GLN A 135 16.82 -5.44 -10.09
CA GLN A 135 17.47 -4.31 -9.42
C GLN A 135 16.49 -3.48 -8.58
N ILE A 136 15.31 -3.13 -9.12
CA ILE A 136 14.28 -2.37 -8.42
C ILE A 136 13.80 -3.10 -7.16
N GLN A 137 13.59 -4.42 -7.24
CA GLN A 137 13.18 -5.21 -6.09
C GLN A 137 14.28 -5.26 -5.01
N LYS A 138 15.54 -5.40 -5.41
CA LYS A 138 16.67 -5.56 -4.48
C LYS A 138 17.12 -4.25 -3.83
N ASP A 139 17.25 -3.18 -4.60
CA ASP A 139 17.89 -1.92 -4.18
C ASP A 139 17.30 -0.71 -4.93
N PRO A 140 16.05 -0.30 -4.60
CA PRO A 140 15.38 0.82 -5.26
C PRO A 140 16.09 2.15 -4.99
N LYS A 141 16.36 2.93 -6.05
CA LYS A 141 17.21 4.14 -6.00
C LYS A 141 16.47 5.47 -5.93
N GLY A 142 15.14 5.48 -5.92
CA GLY A 142 14.37 6.71 -5.85
C GLY A 142 12.86 6.50 -5.87
N PRO A 143 12.07 7.59 -5.85
CA PRO A 143 10.61 7.53 -5.80
C PRO A 143 9.98 6.65 -6.89
N VAL A 144 10.48 6.76 -8.13
CA VAL A 144 10.09 5.91 -9.26
C VAL A 144 10.29 4.43 -8.93
N ASP A 145 11.51 4.03 -8.54
CA ASP A 145 11.82 2.63 -8.22
C ASP A 145 10.96 2.13 -7.04
N PHE A 146 10.66 2.98 -6.04
CA PHE A 146 9.80 2.60 -4.93
C PHE A 146 8.35 2.35 -5.36
N ILE A 147 7.79 3.21 -6.22
CA ILE A 147 6.45 3.02 -6.79
C ILE A 147 6.43 1.73 -7.62
N LEU A 148 7.40 1.58 -8.52
CA LEU A 148 7.50 0.40 -9.39
C LEU A 148 7.69 -0.88 -8.58
N LYS A 149 8.44 -0.86 -7.47
CA LYS A 149 8.60 -2.01 -6.58
C LYS A 149 7.28 -2.48 -6.00
N ASP A 150 6.43 -1.55 -5.53
CA ASP A 150 5.11 -1.90 -5.00
C ASP A 150 4.16 -2.40 -6.11
N LEU A 151 4.21 -1.82 -7.31
CA LEU A 151 3.42 -2.28 -8.46
C LEU A 151 3.86 -3.65 -8.99
N ILE A 152 5.17 -3.94 -9.00
CA ILE A 152 5.69 -5.27 -9.34
C ILE A 152 5.15 -6.29 -8.34
N TRP A 153 5.24 -6.01 -7.04
CA TRP A 153 4.74 -6.91 -6.01
C TRP A 153 3.22 -7.15 -6.14
N LEU A 154 2.44 -6.12 -6.44
CA LEU A 154 1.00 -6.26 -6.72
C LEU A 154 0.73 -7.21 -7.89
N ARG A 155 1.44 -7.03 -9.01
CA ARG A 155 1.31 -7.88 -10.21
C ARG A 155 1.72 -9.32 -9.94
N GLU A 156 2.77 -9.53 -9.15
CA GLU A 156 3.23 -10.88 -8.76
C GLU A 156 2.20 -11.55 -7.85
N TYR A 157 1.64 -10.83 -6.88
CA TYR A 157 0.62 -11.36 -5.99
C TYR A 157 -0.69 -11.68 -6.74
N GLU A 158 -1.07 -10.86 -7.71
CA GLU A 158 -2.24 -11.11 -8.58
C GLU A 158 -2.09 -12.40 -9.39
N LYS A 159 -0.90 -12.72 -9.89
CA LYS A 159 -0.65 -14.01 -10.54
C LYS A 159 -0.84 -15.18 -9.58
N VAL A 160 -0.37 -15.06 -8.34
CA VAL A 160 -0.58 -16.09 -7.31
C VAL A 160 -2.08 -16.28 -7.04
N LEU A 161 -2.83 -15.18 -6.95
CA LEU A 161 -4.29 -15.21 -6.79
C LEU A 161 -4.97 -15.91 -7.98
N GLU A 162 -4.58 -15.59 -9.21
CA GLU A 162 -5.10 -16.24 -10.42
C GLU A 162 -4.80 -17.75 -10.44
N ASP A 163 -3.58 -18.14 -10.07
CA ASP A 163 -3.14 -19.54 -10.04
C ASP A 163 -3.93 -20.39 -9.03
N ILE A 164 -4.41 -19.79 -7.94
CA ILE A 164 -5.27 -20.44 -6.94
C ILE A 164 -6.78 -20.31 -7.25
N GLY A 165 -7.14 -19.81 -8.44
CA GLY A 165 -8.53 -19.69 -8.90
C GLY A 165 -9.27 -18.45 -8.40
N PHE A 166 -8.55 -17.47 -7.84
CA PHE A 166 -9.10 -16.18 -7.45
C PHE A 166 -8.99 -15.20 -8.63
N SER A 167 -9.90 -15.31 -9.59
CA SER A 167 -10.02 -14.30 -10.66
C SER A 167 -10.63 -13.03 -10.07
N GLY A 168 -9.86 -11.94 -10.01
CA GLY A 168 -10.29 -10.62 -9.56
C GLY A 168 -11.42 -10.06 -10.42
N GLY A 169 -12.65 -10.52 -10.16
CA GLY A 169 -13.85 -9.94 -10.72
C GLY A 169 -14.06 -8.56 -10.11
N SER A 170 -14.00 -7.54 -10.98
CA SER A 170 -14.81 -6.33 -10.81
C SER A 170 -16.19 -6.73 -10.27
N LEU A 171 -16.69 -5.98 -9.29
CA LEU A 171 -18.07 -6.09 -8.82
C LEU A 171 -19.02 -5.85 -10.02
N VAL A 172 -19.32 -6.90 -10.77
CA VAL A 172 -20.54 -6.97 -11.55
C VAL A 172 -21.63 -7.11 -10.50
N THR A 173 -22.30 -5.99 -10.23
CA THR A 173 -23.58 -5.99 -9.54
C THR A 173 -24.46 -7.06 -10.20
N PRO A 174 -25.07 -7.98 -9.44
CA PRO A 174 -26.03 -8.90 -10.02
C PRO A 174 -27.10 -8.05 -10.71
N ASP A 175 -27.35 -8.35 -11.99
CA ASP A 175 -28.56 -7.93 -12.67
C ASP A 175 -29.73 -8.14 -11.72
N GLN A 176 -30.40 -7.04 -11.37
CA GLN A 176 -31.72 -7.15 -10.79
C GLN A 176 -32.62 -7.62 -11.91
N ASP A 177 -32.82 -8.94 -11.96
CA ASP A 177 -34.04 -9.54 -12.47
C ASP A 177 -35.23 -8.82 -11.80
N HIS A 178 -35.73 -7.81 -12.47
CA HIS A 178 -37.08 -7.32 -12.26
C HIS A 178 -38.02 -8.18 -13.11
N ASP A 179 -38.18 -9.43 -12.66
CA ASP A 179 -39.48 -10.07 -12.71
C ASP A 179 -40.42 -9.28 -11.80
N LYS A 180 -41.28 -8.47 -12.40
CA LYS A 180 -42.55 -8.05 -11.80
C LYS A 180 -43.63 -8.04 -12.89
N PHE A 181 -44.46 -9.09 -12.80
CA PHE A 181 -45.91 -9.15 -13.06
C PHE A 181 -46.49 -8.40 -14.26
#